data_AF-A0A7T7CF49-F1
#
_entry.id   AF-A0A7T7CF49-F1
#
_cell.length_a   1.000
_cell.length_b   1.000
_cell.length_c   1.000
_cell.angle_alpha   90.00
_cell.angle_beta   90.00
_cell.angle_gamma   90.00
#
_symmetry.space_group_name_H-M   'P 1'
#
loop_
_entity.id
_entity.type
_entity.pdbx_description
1 polymer ?
#
loop_
_entity_poly.entity_id
_entity_poly.type
_entity_poly.pdbx_seq_one_letter_code
_entity_poly.pdbx_strand_id
1 'polypeptide(L)'
;MKKLKKIADGGFTLMEVITALLLLSVATAGIIPLVSILYTERAEVQAERDAYRIIERVGYELEDHDIETVTVADTSYVVRNENGMTCIYWQGPAGREKDLCLEFPL
;
A
#
# COMPACT_ATOMS: atom_id res chain seq x y z
N MET A 1 -13.15 48.19 -25.50
CA MET A 1 -13.98 48.33 -24.28
C MET A 1 -13.76 47.11 -23.39
N LYS A 2 -13.09 47.26 -22.24
CA LYS A 2 -12.92 46.18 -21.25
C LYS A 2 -14.24 46.05 -20.46
N LYS A 3 -14.93 44.92 -20.55
CA LYS A 3 -16.03 44.60 -19.62
C LYS A 3 -15.40 44.28 -18.26
N LEU A 4 -15.47 45.22 -17.32
CA LEU A 4 -15.18 44.92 -15.91
C LEU A 4 -16.20 43.88 -15.43
N LYS A 5 -15.73 42.67 -15.13
CA LYS A 5 -16.49 41.65 -14.42
C LYS A 5 -16.75 42.21 -13.03
N LYS A 6 -17.99 42.66 -12.78
CA LYS A 6 -18.45 43.10 -11.47
C LYS A 6 -18.37 41.89 -10.55
N ILE A 7 -17.36 41.84 -9.68
CA ILE A 7 -17.33 40.90 -8.58
C ILE A 7 -18.42 41.41 -7.64
N ALA A 8 -19.54 40.69 -7.59
CA ALA A 8 -20.60 40.97 -6.65
C ALA A 8 -20.08 40.55 -5.28
N ASP A 9 -19.75 41.52 -4.43
CA ASP A 9 -19.48 41.31 -3.01
C ASP A 9 -20.81 40.98 -2.32
N GLY A 10 -21.25 39.73 -2.44
CA GLY A 10 -22.41 39.18 -1.76
C GLY A 10 -21.94 38.27 -0.62
N GLY A 11 -22.35 38.56 0.61
CA GLY A 11 -22.15 37.64 1.73
C GLY A 11 -22.88 36.32 1.48
N PHE A 12 -22.27 35.20 1.89
CA PHE A 12 -22.87 33.88 1.76
C PHE A 12 -24.11 33.76 2.66
N THR A 13 -25.20 33.21 2.10
CA THR A 13 -26.36 32.87 2.90
C THR A 13 -26.09 31.62 3.73
N LEU A 14 -26.65 31.53 4.93
CA LEU A 14 -26.50 30.34 5.79
C LEU A 14 -26.99 29.07 5.09
N MET A 15 -28.03 29.17 4.26
CA MET A 15 -28.53 28.03 3.48
C MET A 15 -27.52 27.55 2.44
N GLU A 16 -26.85 28.47 1.74
CA GLU A 16 -25.81 28.12 0.75
C GLU A 16 -24.61 27.43 1.41
N VAL A 17 -24.23 27.85 2.61
CA VAL A 17 -23.18 27.19 3.38
C VAL A 17 -23.61 25.78 3.79
N ILE A 18 -24.85 25.61 4.26
CA ILE A 18 -25.39 24.29 4.64
C ILE A 18 -25.47 23.36 3.42
N THR A 19 -25.94 23.82 2.27
CA THR A 19 -26.00 22.98 1.06
C THR A 19 -24.60 22.59 0.59
N ALA A 20 -23.64 23.51 0.60
CA ALA A 20 -22.25 23.21 0.26
C ALA A 20 -21.63 22.17 1.24
N LEU A 21 -21.87 22.32 2.55
CA LEU A 21 -21.41 21.37 3.55
C LEU A 21 -22.05 19.99 3.39
N LEU A 22 -23.34 19.92 3.06
CA LEU A 22 -24.02 18.66 2.80
C LEU A 22 -23.42 17.95 1.57
N LEU A 23 -23.19 18.67 0.47
CA LEU A 23 -22.54 18.10 -0.72
C LEU A 23 -21.12 17.64 -0.42
N LEU A 24 -20.34 18.42 0.34
CA LEU A 24 -19.00 18.03 0.75
C LEU A 24 -19.02 16.79 1.64
N SER A 25 -19.98 16.67 2.56
CA SER A 25 -20.10 15.51 3.46
C SER A 25 -20.37 14.22 2.67
N VAL A 26 -21.27 14.27 1.68
CA VAL A 26 -21.56 13.14 0.80
C VAL A 26 -20.34 12.79 -0.07
N ALA A 27 -19.68 13.79 -0.64
CA ALA A 27 -18.50 13.57 -1.48
C ALA A 27 -17.35 12.93 -0.69
N THR A 28 -17.05 13.46 0.51
CA THR A 28 -15.99 12.92 1.38
C THR A 28 -16.29 11.49 1.83
N ALA A 29 -17.54 11.18 2.18
CA ALA A 29 -17.96 9.82 2.53
C ALA A 29 -17.70 8.81 1.40
N GLY A 30 -17.83 9.22 0.14
CA GLY A 30 -17.50 8.37 -1.01
C GLY A 30 -16.00 8.26 -1.32
N ILE A 31 -15.23 9.34 -1.11
CA ILE A 31 -13.80 9.39 -1.47
C ILE A 31 -12.94 8.65 -0.44
N ILE A 32 -13.24 8.77 0.85
CA ILE A 32 -12.45 8.16 1.94
C ILE A 32 -12.22 6.64 1.74
N PRO A 33 -13.25 5.80 1.48
CA PRO A 33 -13.03 4.36 1.30
C PRO A 33 -12.16 4.04 0.09
N LEU A 34 -12.29 4.78 -1.02
CA LEU A 34 -11.45 4.60 -2.21
C LEU A 34 -9.98 4.88 -1.93
N VAL A 35 -9.72 5.95 -1.18
CA VAL A 35 -8.37 6.32 -0.76
C VAL A 35 -7.77 5.23 0.14
N SER A 36 -8.56 4.66 1.05
CA SER A 36 -8.10 3.54 1.89
C SER A 36 -7.66 2.34 1.07
N ILE A 37 -8.42 1.94 0.04
CA ILE A 37 -8.07 0.81 -0.84
C ILE A 37 -6.72 1.08 -1.52
N LEU A 38 -6.53 2.30 -2.05
CA LEU A 38 -5.27 2.67 -2.69
C LEU A 38 -4.08 2.64 -1.73
N TYR A 39 -4.27 3.04 -0.48
CA TYR A 39 -3.22 2.95 0.53
C TYR A 39 -2.86 1.49 0.84
N THR A 40 -3.84 0.61 0.99
CA THR A 40 -3.60 -0.82 1.22
C THR A 40 -2.86 -1.46 0.04
N GLU A 41 -3.25 -1.16 -1.19
CA GLU A 41 -2.55 -1.70 -2.38
C GLU A 41 -1.11 -1.16 -2.52
N ARG A 42 -0.86 0.09 -2.12
CA ARG A 42 0.52 0.62 -2.05
C ARG A 42 1.36 -0.10 -1.00
N ALA A 43 0.78 -0.38 0.16
CA ALA A 43 1.46 -1.13 1.22
C ALA A 43 1.77 -2.56 0.78
N GLU A 44 0.86 -3.19 0.03
CA GLU A 44 1.06 -4.51 -0.59
C GLU A 44 2.23 -4.54 -1.58
N VAL A 45 2.30 -3.57 -2.48
CA VAL A 45 3.42 -3.45 -3.42
C VAL A 45 4.73 -3.20 -2.69
N GLN A 46 4.71 -2.42 -1.60
CA GLN A 46 5.89 -2.17 -0.79
C GLN A 46 6.35 -3.44 -0.07
N ALA A 47 5.44 -4.20 0.54
CA ALA A 47 5.73 -5.46 1.22
C ALA A 47 6.34 -6.50 0.25
N GLU A 48 5.88 -6.52 -1.00
CA GLU A 48 6.44 -7.38 -2.04
C GLU A 48 7.86 -6.96 -2.45
N ARG A 49 8.14 -5.65 -2.58
CA ARG A 49 9.50 -5.17 -2.82
C ARG A 49 10.44 -5.49 -1.67
N ASP A 50 9.96 -5.44 -0.44
CA ASP A 50 10.75 -5.78 0.72
C ASP A 50 11.02 -7.29 0.78
N ALA A 51 10.06 -8.14 0.38
CA ALA A 51 10.27 -9.58 0.19
C ALA A 51 11.44 -9.86 -0.79
N TYR A 52 11.45 -9.19 -1.95
CA TYR A 52 12.55 -9.31 -2.93
C TYR A 52 13.92 -8.90 -2.36
N ARG A 53 13.97 -7.87 -1.50
CA ARG A 53 15.23 -7.46 -0.86
C ARG A 53 15.67 -8.44 0.23
N ILE A 54 14.71 -9.00 0.97
CA ILE A 54 14.98 -9.98 2.01
C ILE A 54 15.53 -11.25 1.36
N ILE A 55 14.88 -11.75 0.31
CA ILE A 55 15.34 -12.98 -0.36
C ILE A 55 16.71 -12.78 -1.03
N GLU A 56 16.99 -11.60 -1.60
CA GLU A 56 18.31 -11.27 -2.16
C GLU A 56 19.40 -11.15 -1.08
N ARG A 57 19.06 -10.73 0.14
CA ARG A 57 20.04 -10.62 1.23
C ARG A 57 20.26 -11.95 1.93
N VAL A 58 19.17 -12.57 2.36
CA VAL A 58 19.16 -13.74 3.25
C VAL A 58 19.28 -15.04 2.46
N GLY A 59 18.79 -15.08 1.21
CA GLY A 59 18.82 -16.28 0.37
C GLY A 59 20.22 -16.81 0.09
N TYR A 60 21.24 -15.95 0.04
CA TYR A 60 22.64 -16.36 -0.12
C TYR A 60 23.29 -16.87 1.16
N GLU A 61 22.75 -16.51 2.33
CA GLU A 61 23.33 -16.85 3.64
C GLU A 61 22.74 -18.14 4.21
N LEU A 62 21.59 -18.59 3.70
CA LEU A 62 20.90 -19.82 4.13
C LEU A 62 21.52 -21.07 3.52
N GLU A 63 21.82 -22.07 4.37
CA GLU A 63 22.13 -23.42 3.91
C GLU A 63 20.85 -24.18 3.49
N ASP A 64 21.00 -25.29 2.77
CA ASP A 64 19.87 -26.12 2.31
C ASP A 64 19.09 -26.65 3.53
N HIS A 65 17.76 -26.50 3.50
CA HIS A 65 16.81 -26.77 4.59
C HIS A 65 16.77 -25.76 5.75
N ASP A 66 17.50 -24.65 5.70
CA ASP A 66 17.35 -23.61 6.71
C ASP A 66 16.06 -22.79 6.52
N ILE A 67 15.53 -22.32 7.66
CA ILE A 67 14.37 -21.44 7.74
C ILE A 67 14.73 -20.24 8.60
N GLU A 68 14.53 -19.04 8.05
CA GLU A 68 14.71 -17.79 8.78
C GLU A 68 13.44 -16.95 8.74
N THR A 69 13.13 -16.27 9.84
CA THR A 69 11.99 -15.35 9.92
C THR A 69 12.48 -13.93 10.12
N VAL A 70 12.12 -13.04 9.20
CA VAL A 70 12.49 -11.63 9.22
C VAL A 70 11.22 -10.79 9.35
N THR A 71 11.19 -9.83 10.28
CA THR A 71 10.05 -8.93 10.45
C THR A 71 10.40 -7.52 10.00
N VAL A 72 9.63 -6.96 9.07
CA VAL A 72 9.80 -5.59 8.55
C VAL A 72 8.44 -4.91 8.53
N ALA A 73 8.35 -3.73 9.15
CA ALA A 73 7.15 -2.88 9.14
C ALA A 73 5.85 -3.67 9.43
N ASP A 74 5.83 -4.42 10.54
CA ASP A 74 4.73 -5.27 11.01
C ASP A 74 4.35 -6.45 10.10
N THR A 75 5.13 -6.71 9.05
CA THR A 75 4.98 -7.91 8.20
C THR A 75 6.07 -8.92 8.54
N SER A 76 5.65 -10.17 8.79
CA SER A 76 6.57 -11.28 9.04
C SER A 76 6.79 -12.07 7.76
N TYR A 77 8.06 -12.24 7.40
CA TYR A 77 8.50 -12.98 6.23
C TYR A 77 9.23 -14.24 6.68
N VAL A 78 8.85 -15.38 6.12
CA VAL A 78 9.49 -16.67 6.37
C VAL A 78 10.25 -17.05 5.12
N VAL A 79 11.57 -17.05 5.20
CA VAL A 79 12.47 -17.46 4.12
C VAL A 79 12.86 -18.91 4.35
N ARG A 80 12.86 -19.71 3.29
CA ARG A 80 13.27 -21.10 3.31
C ARG A 80 14.17 -21.40 2.10
N ASN A 81 15.23 -22.17 2.31
CA ASN A 81 15.98 -22.77 1.21
C ASN A 81 15.61 -24.26 1.09
N GLU A 82 15.13 -24.68 -0.07
CA GLU A 82 14.86 -26.10 -0.37
C GLU A 82 15.33 -26.44 -1.78
N ASN A 83 16.20 -27.45 -1.91
CA ASN A 83 16.63 -28.02 -3.19
C ASN A 83 17.27 -26.98 -4.14
N GLY A 84 17.98 -26.00 -3.60
CA GLY A 84 18.61 -24.92 -4.37
C GLY A 84 17.66 -23.81 -4.83
N MET A 85 16.40 -23.83 -4.38
CA MET A 85 15.47 -22.71 -4.52
C MET A 85 15.29 -22.02 -3.17
N THR A 86 15.41 -20.70 -3.15
CA THR A 86 15.01 -19.91 -1.99
C THR A 86 13.57 -19.46 -2.18
N CYS A 87 12.70 -19.77 -1.23
CA CYS A 87 11.31 -19.32 -1.19
C CYS A 87 11.09 -18.36 -0.02
N ILE A 88 10.18 -17.40 -0.20
CA ILE A 88 9.78 -16.45 0.83
C ILE A 88 8.25 -16.39 0.91
N TYR A 89 7.73 -16.64 2.10
CA TYR A 89 6.31 -16.61 2.42
C TYR A 89 5.98 -15.46 3.36
N TRP A 90 4.86 -14.77 3.13
CA TRP A 90 4.35 -13.76 4.04
C TRP A 90 2.83 -13.57 3.90
N GLN A 91 2.23 -12.98 4.93
CA GLN A 91 0.87 -12.45 4.87
C GLN A 91 0.94 -10.95 4.63
N GLY A 92 0.45 -10.49 3.48
CA GLY A 92 0.50 -9.09 3.08
C GLY A 92 -0.49 -8.20 3.85
N PRO A 93 -0.34 -6.86 3.78
CA PRO A 93 -1.19 -5.89 4.47
C PRO A 93 -2.70 -5.97 4.15
N ALA A 94 -3.08 -6.54 3.00
CA ALA A 94 -4.47 -6.81 2.65
C ALA A 94 -4.99 -8.13 3.21
N GLY A 95 -4.20 -8.84 4.03
CA GLY A 95 -4.49 -10.16 4.57
C GLY A 95 -4.27 -11.31 3.58
N ARG A 96 -3.68 -11.03 2.41
CA ARG A 96 -3.44 -12.02 1.35
C ARG A 96 -2.14 -12.75 1.61
N GLU A 97 -2.19 -14.08 1.62
CA GLU A 97 -0.98 -14.90 1.68
C GLU A 97 -0.28 -14.89 0.33
N LYS A 98 1.05 -14.77 0.37
CA LYS A 98 1.92 -14.78 -0.81
C LYS A 98 3.12 -15.67 -0.55
N ASP A 99 3.54 -16.34 -1.62
CA ASP A 99 4.73 -17.18 -1.66
C ASP A 99 5.47 -16.88 -2.98
N LEU A 100 6.78 -16.69 -2.89
CA LEU A 100 7.66 -16.38 -4.00
C LEU A 100 8.92 -17.24 -3.90
N CYS A 101 9.21 -18.01 -4.93
CA CYS A 101 10.45 -18.78 -5.04
C CYS A 101 11.33 -18.24 -6.15
N LEU A 102 12.64 -18.15 -5.89
CA LEU A 102 13.66 -17.76 -6.85
C LEU A 102 14.74 -18.83 -6.90
N GLU A 103 15.14 -19.19 -8.12
CA GLU A 103 16.38 -19.94 -8.38
C GLU A 103 17.53 -18.93 -8.40
N PHE A 104 18.45 -19.02 -7.44
CA PHE A 104 19.70 -18.28 -7.50
C PHE A 104 20.70 -19.06 -8.35
N PRO A 105 21.27 -18.46 -9.42
CA PRO A 105 22.41 -19.07 -10.09
C PRO A 105 23.59 -19.10 -9.12
N LEU A 106 24.10 -20.31 -8.85
CA LEU A 106 25.35 -20.57 -8.13
C LEU A 106 26.56 -19.96 -8.86
#